data_AF-A0AAX3M840-F1
#
_entry.id   AF-A0AAX3M840-F1
#
_cell.length_a   1.000
_cell.length_b   1.000
_cell.length_c   1.000
_cell.angle_alpha   90.00
_cell.angle_beta   90.00
_cell.angle_gamma   90.00
#
_symmetry.space_group_name_H-M   'P 1'
#
loop_
_entity.id
_entity.type
_entity.pdbx_description
1 polymer ?
#
loop_
_entity_poly.entity_id
_entity_poly.type
_entity_poly.pdbx_seq_one_letter_code
_entity_poly.pdbx_strand_id
1 'polypeptide(L)'
;MGAEQICNLFKDKIMNVEKLGSVAILDGDKFSDKEINSRIICLPGKKSIEELFFKYSKDLFENDIKNFWQDSFLEDNGYTRVWYRDNILVSIEQIDETAKKSNKDKRKINKKIFNNENYFPFFNKVIDFWIKDEKNEKVLKLFIKDFITVTKQLLQFYGILYNKLIIEKEEQ
;
A
#
# COMPACT_ATOMS: atom_id res chain seq x y z
N MET A 1 17.17 -3.96 0.31
CA MET A 1 17.04 -5.10 -0.62
C MET A 1 15.85 -4.81 -1.54
N GLY A 2 15.94 -5.09 -2.84
CA GLY A 2 14.81 -4.92 -3.74
C GLY A 2 13.86 -6.13 -3.69
N ALA A 3 12.66 -5.95 -4.22
CA ALA A 3 11.61 -6.98 -4.21
C ALA A 3 12.06 -8.29 -4.88
N GLU A 4 12.87 -8.21 -5.94
CA GLU A 4 13.39 -9.39 -6.64
C GLU A 4 14.39 -10.17 -5.78
N GLN A 5 15.28 -9.48 -5.06
CA GLN A 5 16.19 -10.14 -4.12
C GLN A 5 15.43 -10.81 -2.96
N ILE A 6 14.37 -10.16 -2.47
CA ILE A 6 13.51 -10.74 -1.42
C ILE A 6 12.79 -11.97 -1.96
N CYS A 7 12.25 -11.93 -3.18
CA CYS A 7 11.64 -13.10 -3.79
C CYS A 7 12.62 -14.26 -3.97
N ASN A 8 13.81 -13.98 -4.49
CA ASN A 8 14.83 -15.00 -4.67
C ASN A 8 15.25 -15.62 -3.34
N LEU A 9 15.36 -14.82 -2.28
CA LEU A 9 15.65 -15.29 -0.93
C LEU A 9 14.57 -16.25 -0.40
N PHE A 10 13.29 -15.90 -0.56
CA PHE A 10 12.17 -16.72 -0.10
C PHE A 10 11.93 -17.96 -0.98
N LYS A 11 12.41 -17.96 -2.23
CA LYS A 11 12.32 -19.09 -3.17
C LYS A 11 13.53 -20.03 -3.13
N ASP A 12 14.57 -19.65 -2.42
CA ASP A 12 15.82 -20.41 -2.39
C ASP A 12 15.61 -21.76 -1.68
N LYS A 13 15.78 -22.84 -2.44
CA LYS A 13 15.64 -24.23 -1.99
C LYS A 13 16.71 -24.64 -0.97
N ILE A 14 17.87 -23.97 -0.97
CA ILE A 14 18.97 -24.23 -0.03
C ILE A 14 18.66 -23.57 1.31
N MET A 15 18.12 -22.35 1.25
CA MET A 15 17.72 -21.59 2.42
C MET A 15 16.38 -22.01 2.99
N ASN A 16 15.58 -22.85 2.30
CA ASN A 16 14.27 -23.39 2.66
C ASN A 16 13.35 -22.39 3.39
N VAL A 17 12.12 -22.16 2.90
CA VAL A 17 11.13 -21.32 3.61
C VAL A 17 11.02 -21.73 5.11
N GLU A 18 11.23 -23.00 5.43
CA GLU A 18 11.42 -23.56 6.78
C GLU A 18 12.67 -23.08 7.56
N LYS A 19 13.43 -22.08 7.14
CA LYS A 19 14.51 -21.48 7.96
C LYS A 19 14.34 -19.98 8.09
N LEU A 20 13.63 -19.35 7.15
CA LEU A 20 13.55 -17.89 7.09
C LEU A 20 12.68 -17.27 8.19
N GLY A 21 11.81 -18.03 8.88
CA GLY A 21 11.10 -17.51 10.05
C GLY A 21 10.34 -16.20 9.81
N SER A 22 9.99 -15.90 8.56
CA SER A 22 9.52 -14.58 8.13
C SER A 22 8.45 -14.67 7.05
N VAL A 23 7.70 -13.58 6.89
CA VAL A 23 6.73 -13.34 5.81
C VAL A 23 7.24 -12.16 4.96
N ALA A 24 7.16 -12.26 3.64
CA ALA A 24 7.47 -11.16 2.74
C ALA A 24 6.18 -10.47 2.29
N ILE A 25 6.11 -9.16 2.50
CA ILE A 25 5.05 -8.30 1.95
C ILE A 25 5.68 -7.38 0.92
N LEU A 26 5.22 -7.48 -0.33
CA LEU A 26 5.75 -6.72 -1.47
C LEU A 26 4.74 -5.69 -1.97
N ASP A 27 5.20 -4.73 -2.76
CA ASP A 27 4.32 -3.79 -3.45
C ASP A 27 3.40 -4.51 -4.45
N GLY A 28 2.22 -3.94 -4.69
CA GLY A 28 1.20 -4.55 -5.55
C GLY A 28 1.65 -4.71 -7.01
N ASP A 29 2.65 -3.96 -7.47
CA ASP A 29 3.18 -4.02 -8.84
C ASP A 29 4.23 -5.11 -9.05
N LYS A 30 4.73 -5.74 -7.98
CA LYS A 30 5.94 -6.56 -8.08
C LYS A 30 5.72 -7.97 -8.62
N PHE A 31 4.53 -8.54 -8.50
CA PHE A 31 4.24 -9.89 -9.00
C PHE A 31 2.77 -10.01 -9.42
N SER A 32 2.52 -10.63 -10.59
CA SER A 32 1.18 -10.90 -11.12
C SER A 32 0.39 -11.87 -10.24
N ASP A 33 1.10 -12.75 -9.52
CA ASP A 33 0.53 -13.86 -8.78
C ASP A 33 1.15 -13.98 -7.39
N LYS A 34 0.28 -14.18 -6.40
CA LYS A 34 0.66 -14.39 -5.00
C LYS A 34 1.35 -15.74 -4.87
N GLU A 35 2.48 -15.80 -4.18
CA GLU A 35 3.17 -17.06 -3.91
C GLU A 35 3.05 -17.43 -2.45
N ILE A 36 1.82 -17.81 -2.08
CA ILE A 36 1.45 -18.17 -0.71
C ILE A 36 2.33 -19.30 -0.17
N ASN A 37 2.72 -20.26 -1.01
CA ASN A 37 3.61 -21.37 -0.61
C ASN A 37 4.98 -20.89 -0.14
N SER A 38 5.45 -19.76 -0.66
CA SER A 38 6.71 -19.13 -0.27
C SER A 38 6.51 -18.08 0.84
N ARG A 39 5.32 -17.97 1.46
CA ARG A 39 4.94 -16.91 2.41
C ARG A 39 5.18 -15.49 1.86
N ILE A 40 4.98 -15.31 0.54
CA ILE A 40 5.07 -14.02 -0.14
C ILE A 40 3.66 -13.54 -0.47
N ILE A 41 3.30 -12.35 0.01
CA ILE A 41 2.06 -11.66 -0.33
C ILE A 41 2.36 -10.28 -0.90
N CYS A 42 1.43 -9.71 -1.64
CA CYS A 42 1.54 -8.37 -2.20
C CYS A 42 0.46 -7.45 -1.64
N LEU A 43 0.78 -6.17 -1.51
CA LEU A 43 -0.17 -5.13 -1.17
C LEU A 43 -1.30 -5.05 -2.22
N PRO A 44 -2.50 -4.64 -1.79
CA PRO A 44 -3.66 -4.56 -2.68
C PRO A 44 -3.48 -3.51 -3.79
N GLY A 45 -4.26 -3.65 -4.88
CA GLY A 45 -4.34 -2.63 -5.94
C GLY A 45 -3.49 -2.89 -7.19
N LYS A 46 -2.67 -3.96 -7.23
CA LYS A 46 -1.84 -4.37 -8.38
C LYS A 46 -0.91 -3.27 -8.94
N LYS A 47 -0.63 -2.25 -8.14
CA LYS A 47 0.16 -1.07 -8.48
C LYS A 47 1.14 -0.78 -7.36
N SER A 48 2.10 0.10 -7.64
CA SER A 48 2.86 0.73 -6.57
C SER A 48 1.92 1.51 -5.65
N ILE A 49 2.28 1.61 -4.38
CA ILE A 49 1.46 2.27 -3.35
C ILE A 49 1.20 3.73 -3.75
N GLU A 50 2.23 4.40 -4.26
CA GLU A 50 2.16 5.79 -4.69
C GLU A 50 1.15 5.94 -5.83
N GLU A 51 1.23 5.09 -6.86
CA GLU A 51 0.30 5.14 -8.00
C GLU A 51 -1.13 4.76 -7.64
N LEU A 52 -1.32 3.86 -6.66
CA LEU A 52 -2.64 3.50 -6.15
C LEU A 52 -3.33 4.74 -5.57
N PHE A 53 -2.65 5.46 -4.68
CA PHE A 53 -3.23 6.61 -4.00
C PHE A 53 -3.26 7.88 -4.86
N PHE A 54 -2.35 8.03 -5.82
CA PHE A 54 -2.47 9.06 -6.86
C PHE A 54 -3.73 8.85 -7.70
N LYS A 55 -3.99 7.61 -8.12
CA LYS A 55 -5.21 7.30 -8.85
C LYS A 55 -6.44 7.55 -7.98
N TYR A 56 -6.45 7.05 -6.75
CA TYR A 56 -7.61 7.17 -5.88
C TYR A 56 -7.91 8.64 -5.51
N SER A 57 -6.90 9.45 -5.20
CA SER A 57 -7.09 10.89 -4.97
C SER A 57 -7.62 11.63 -6.19
N LYS A 58 -7.20 11.25 -7.41
CA LYS A 58 -7.80 11.75 -8.65
C LYS A 58 -9.26 11.33 -8.79
N ASP A 59 -9.59 10.07 -8.50
CA ASP A 59 -10.98 9.58 -8.50
C ASP A 59 -11.85 10.36 -7.48
N LEU A 60 -11.33 10.66 -6.28
CA LEU A 60 -12.03 11.48 -5.26
C LEU A 60 -12.29 12.92 -5.74
N PHE A 61 -11.34 13.48 -6.50
CA PHE A 61 -11.45 14.82 -7.08
C PHE A 61 -12.45 14.89 -8.23
N GLU A 62 -12.38 13.94 -9.17
CA GLU A 62 -13.23 13.90 -10.36
C GLU A 62 -14.70 13.63 -10.02
N ASN A 63 -14.95 12.77 -9.03
CA ASN A 63 -16.30 12.40 -8.59
C ASN A 63 -16.86 13.33 -7.48
N ASP A 64 -16.13 14.37 -7.09
CA ASP A 64 -16.54 15.34 -6.06
C ASP A 64 -17.08 14.68 -4.79
N ILE A 65 -16.30 13.73 -4.24
CA ILE A 65 -16.72 12.94 -3.07
C ILE A 65 -16.76 13.84 -1.82
N LYS A 66 -17.95 14.38 -1.53
CA LYS A 66 -18.18 15.35 -0.45
C LYS A 66 -17.69 14.86 0.91
N ASN A 67 -17.97 13.61 1.27
CA ASN A 67 -17.56 13.04 2.55
C ASN A 67 -16.05 13.05 2.78
N PHE A 68 -15.25 13.04 1.71
CA PHE A 68 -13.80 13.19 1.81
C PHE A 68 -13.42 14.66 1.95
N TRP A 69 -13.87 15.52 1.02
CA TRP A 69 -13.47 16.94 0.98
C TRP A 69 -14.02 17.79 2.13
N GLN A 70 -15.02 17.30 2.86
CA GLN A 70 -15.58 17.93 4.07
C GLN A 70 -15.01 17.34 5.37
N ASP A 71 -13.96 16.51 5.30
CA ASP A 71 -13.26 16.03 6.49
C ASP A 71 -12.60 17.21 7.21
N SER A 72 -12.96 17.42 8.48
CA SER A 72 -12.45 18.52 9.33
C SER A 72 -10.93 18.65 9.28
N PHE A 73 -10.19 17.54 9.32
CA PHE A 73 -8.74 17.58 9.22
C PHE A 73 -8.25 18.15 7.90
N LEU A 74 -8.90 17.85 6.77
CA LEU A 74 -8.49 18.42 5.48
C LEU A 74 -8.72 19.93 5.46
N GLU A 75 -9.86 20.38 6.00
CA GLU A 75 -10.18 21.80 6.11
C GLU A 75 -9.20 22.54 7.03
N ASP A 76 -8.96 22.02 8.24
CA ASP A 76 -8.07 22.60 9.24
C ASP A 76 -6.61 22.69 8.78
N ASN A 77 -6.18 21.77 7.90
CA ASN A 77 -4.83 21.77 7.33
C ASN A 77 -4.76 22.47 5.95
N GLY A 78 -5.85 23.11 5.49
CA GLY A 78 -5.88 23.86 4.23
C GLY A 78 -5.90 23.00 2.96
N TYR A 79 -6.13 21.70 3.08
CA TYR A 79 -6.25 20.74 1.98
C TYR A 79 -7.61 20.81 1.29
N THR A 80 -7.92 21.97 0.72
CA THR A 80 -9.15 22.15 -0.06
C THR A 80 -9.06 21.46 -1.43
N ARG A 81 -10.20 21.21 -2.05
CA ARG A 81 -10.28 20.66 -3.42
C ARG A 81 -9.54 21.53 -4.45
N VAL A 82 -9.60 22.85 -4.27
CA VAL A 82 -8.88 23.83 -5.11
C VAL A 82 -7.36 23.70 -4.89
N TRP A 83 -6.93 23.63 -3.63
CA TRP A 83 -5.52 23.45 -3.31
C TRP A 83 -4.97 22.13 -3.87
N TYR A 84 -5.72 21.03 -3.77
CA TYR A 84 -5.35 19.74 -4.38
C TYR A 84 -5.15 19.87 -5.90
N ARG A 85 -6.10 20.52 -6.60
CA ARG A 85 -6.02 20.74 -8.05
C ARG A 85 -4.76 21.51 -8.43
N ASP A 86 -4.46 22.58 -7.70
CA ASP A 86 -3.39 23.50 -8.09
C ASP A 86 -1.99 23.01 -7.67
N ASN A 87 -1.89 22.06 -6.72
CA ASN A 87 -0.62 21.57 -6.19
C ASN A 87 -0.39 20.08 -6.50
N ILE A 88 -1.18 19.20 -5.88
CA ILE A 88 -0.95 17.75 -5.94
C ILE A 88 -1.27 17.21 -7.33
N LEU A 89 -2.44 17.56 -7.90
CA LEU A 89 -2.85 17.06 -9.21
C LEU A 89 -1.88 17.49 -10.30
N VAL A 90 -1.48 18.76 -10.33
CA VAL A 90 -0.45 19.28 -11.24
C VAL A 90 0.86 18.50 -11.08
N SER A 91 1.30 18.26 -9.84
CA SER A 91 2.52 17.48 -9.58
C SER A 91 2.42 16.06 -10.13
N ILE A 92 1.26 15.40 -10.00
CA ILE A 92 1.01 14.06 -10.51
C ILE A 92 1.00 14.02 -12.04
N GLU A 93 0.33 14.98 -12.69
CA GLU A 93 0.20 15.04 -14.15
C GLU A 93 1.55 15.35 -14.84
N GLN A 94 2.45 16.06 -14.16
CA GLN A 94 3.79 16.37 -14.65
C GLN A 94 4.81 15.23 -14.48
N ILE A 95 4.44 14.10 -13.85
CA ILE A 95 5.37 12.99 -13.59
C ILE A 95 6.00 12.47 -14.87
N ASP A 96 5.19 12.19 -15.90
CA ASP A 96 5.67 11.56 -17.14
C ASP A 96 6.58 12.50 -17.94
N GLU A 97 6.25 13.79 -17.97
CA GLU A 97 7.11 14.80 -18.58
C GLU A 97 8.43 14.97 -17.83
N THR A 98 8.37 14.99 -16.50
CA THR A 98 9.55 15.14 -15.65
C THR A 98 10.46 13.93 -15.79
N ALA A 99 9.91 12.72 -15.83
CA ALA A 99 10.66 11.49 -16.06
C ALA A 99 11.40 11.52 -17.39
N LYS A 100 10.72 11.93 -18.47
CA LYS A 100 11.32 12.08 -19.81
C LYS A 100 12.41 13.14 -19.85
N LYS A 101 12.16 14.33 -19.30
CA LYS A 101 13.11 15.47 -19.33
C LYS A 101 14.36 15.21 -18.47
N SER A 102 14.21 14.57 -17.33
CA SER A 102 15.31 14.36 -16.38
C SER A 102 16.01 13.00 -16.51
N ASN A 103 15.55 12.14 -17.43
CA ASN A 103 15.98 10.74 -17.56
C ASN A 103 15.97 9.99 -16.20
N LYS A 104 15.08 10.40 -15.29
CA LYS A 104 14.94 9.81 -13.96
C LYS A 104 13.86 8.74 -13.99
N ASP A 105 14.10 7.70 -13.20
CA ASP A 105 13.12 6.67 -12.92
C ASP A 105 11.82 7.29 -12.37
N LYS A 106 10.71 7.06 -13.08
CA LYS A 106 9.36 7.46 -12.69
C LYS A 106 9.05 7.08 -11.25
N ARG A 107 9.48 5.90 -10.79
CA ARG A 107 9.24 5.45 -9.41
C ARG A 107 9.89 6.37 -8.37
N LYS A 108 11.08 6.90 -8.67
CA LYS A 108 11.76 7.85 -7.76
C LYS A 108 11.01 9.18 -7.68
N ILE A 109 10.43 9.63 -8.80
CA ILE A 109 9.62 10.84 -8.85
C ILE A 109 8.32 10.64 -8.06
N ASN A 110 7.62 9.52 -8.27
CA ASN A 110 6.40 9.18 -7.51
C ASN A 110 6.68 9.20 -6.00
N LYS A 111 7.76 8.54 -5.56
CA LYS A 111 8.18 8.54 -4.16
C LYS A 111 8.44 9.94 -3.61
N LYS A 112 9.05 10.81 -4.40
CA LYS A 112 9.34 12.18 -3.97
C LYS A 112 8.06 13.00 -3.78
N ILE A 113 7.07 12.83 -4.65
CA ILE A 113 5.78 13.51 -4.53
C ILE A 113 5.00 12.94 -3.34
N PHE A 114 4.92 11.62 -3.23
CA PHE A 114 4.16 10.96 -2.18
C PHE A 114 4.68 11.27 -0.78
N ASN A 115 6.01 11.29 -0.61
CA ASN A 115 6.66 11.60 0.68
C ASN A 115 7.00 13.10 0.85
N ASN A 116 6.43 13.98 0.04
CA ASN A 116 6.59 15.42 0.26
C ASN A 116 5.93 15.80 1.58
N GLU A 117 6.63 16.51 2.47
CA GLU A 117 6.14 16.88 3.80
C GLU A 117 4.80 17.63 3.75
N ASN A 118 4.59 18.46 2.72
CA ASN A 118 3.33 19.19 2.54
C ASN A 118 2.20 18.31 2.03
N TYR A 119 2.49 17.18 1.38
CA TYR A 119 1.49 16.31 0.73
C TYR A 119 1.22 15.04 1.55
N PHE A 120 2.16 14.61 2.37
CA PHE A 120 2.09 13.37 3.12
C PHE A 120 0.88 13.32 4.08
N PRO A 121 0.53 14.38 4.85
CA PRO A 121 -0.66 14.37 5.68
C PRO A 121 -1.96 14.21 4.88
N PHE A 122 -2.03 14.82 3.69
CA PHE A 122 -3.14 14.61 2.76
C PHE A 122 -3.20 13.15 2.30
N PHE A 123 -2.09 12.56 1.86
CA PHE A 123 -2.07 11.17 1.42
C PHE A 123 -2.41 10.17 2.53
N ASN A 124 -2.06 10.45 3.79
CA ASN A 124 -2.52 9.64 4.93
C ASN A 124 -4.06 9.62 5.02
N LYS A 125 -4.72 10.75 4.83
CA LYS A 125 -6.19 10.79 4.77
C LYS A 125 -6.77 10.06 3.56
N VAL A 126 -6.12 10.16 2.40
CA VAL A 126 -6.50 9.38 1.21
C VAL A 126 -6.41 7.88 1.48
N ILE A 127 -5.35 7.43 2.17
CA ILE A 127 -5.18 6.03 2.58
C ILE A 127 -6.31 5.59 3.52
N ASP A 128 -6.56 6.36 4.58
CA ASP A 128 -7.60 6.04 5.56
C ASP A 128 -8.98 5.93 4.89
N PHE A 129 -9.28 6.85 3.97
CA PHE A 129 -10.51 6.86 3.23
C PHE A 129 -10.59 5.66 2.27
N TRP A 130 -9.48 5.33 1.59
CA TRP A 130 -9.40 4.17 0.70
C TRP A 130 -9.65 2.84 1.42
N ILE A 131 -9.12 2.69 2.64
CA ILE A 131 -9.32 1.49 3.47
C ILE A 131 -10.80 1.33 3.89
N LYS A 132 -11.49 2.45 4.14
CA LYS A 132 -12.89 2.48 4.59
C LYS A 132 -13.92 2.41 3.45
N ASP A 133 -13.49 2.64 2.22
CA ASP A 133 -14.37 2.60 1.05
C ASP A 133 -14.82 1.18 0.73
N GLU A 134 -16.15 0.97 0.73
CA GLU A 134 -16.80 -0.31 0.45
C GLU A 134 -16.36 -0.93 -0.89
N LYS A 135 -16.02 -0.11 -1.88
CA LYS A 135 -15.54 -0.57 -3.19
C LYS A 135 -14.24 -1.38 -3.08
N ASN A 136 -13.42 -1.08 -2.08
CA ASN A 136 -12.14 -1.72 -1.85
C ASN A 136 -12.23 -2.92 -0.88
N GLU A 137 -13.38 -3.10 -0.22
CA GLU A 137 -13.57 -4.10 0.84
C GLU A 137 -13.23 -5.52 0.37
N LYS A 138 -13.64 -5.89 -0.84
CA LYS A 138 -13.34 -7.21 -1.42
C LYS A 138 -11.84 -7.43 -1.56
N VAL A 139 -11.10 -6.42 -2.01
CA VAL A 139 -9.64 -6.52 -2.21
C VAL A 139 -8.92 -6.58 -0.85
N LEU A 140 -9.38 -5.80 0.12
CA LEU A 140 -8.87 -5.79 1.49
C LEU A 140 -9.10 -7.14 2.20
N LYS A 141 -10.32 -7.68 2.12
CA LYS A 141 -10.66 -9.00 2.67
C LYS A 141 -9.78 -10.11 2.10
N LEU A 142 -9.50 -10.07 0.79
CA LEU A 142 -8.57 -11.01 0.16
C LEU A 142 -7.15 -10.87 0.71
N PHE A 143 -6.64 -9.63 0.81
CA PHE A 143 -5.33 -9.38 1.40
C PHE A 143 -5.23 -9.88 2.86
N ILE A 144 -6.23 -9.57 3.69
CA ILE A 144 -6.29 -10.03 5.09
C ILE A 144 -6.31 -11.55 5.16
N LYS A 145 -7.09 -12.22 4.30
CA LYS A 145 -7.13 -13.69 4.23
C LYS A 145 -5.76 -14.27 3.90
N ASP A 146 -5.05 -13.69 2.94
CA ASP A 146 -3.70 -14.16 2.58
C ASP A 146 -2.70 -13.90 3.70
N PHE A 147 -2.76 -12.72 4.33
CA PHE A 147 -1.94 -12.38 5.49
C PHE A 147 -2.14 -13.36 6.65
N ILE A 148 -3.40 -13.69 6.98
CA ILE A 148 -3.72 -14.72 7.98
C ILE A 148 -3.14 -16.08 7.56
N THR A 149 -3.21 -16.43 6.28
CA THR A 149 -2.72 -17.72 5.77
C THR A 149 -1.21 -17.85 5.93
N VAL A 150 -0.44 -16.86 5.49
CA VAL A 150 1.03 -16.89 5.61
C VAL A 150 1.49 -16.77 7.07
N THR A 151 0.73 -16.07 7.90
CA THR A 151 0.96 -16.02 9.35
C THR A 151 0.74 -17.38 10.02
N LYS A 152 -0.33 -18.10 9.65
CA LYS A 152 -0.57 -19.48 10.14
C LYS A 152 0.57 -20.42 9.75
N GLN A 153 1.05 -20.34 8.51
CA GLN A 153 2.21 -21.12 8.05
C GLN A 153 3.48 -20.78 8.85
N LEU A 154 3.69 -19.49 9.15
CA LEU A 154 4.79 -19.05 9.99
C LEU A 154 4.71 -19.59 11.43
N LEU A 155 3.53 -19.59 12.02
CA LEU A 155 3.35 -20.07 13.39
C LEU A 155 3.47 -21.59 13.49
N GLN A 156 2.94 -22.31 12.50
CA GLN A 156 3.16 -23.75 12.37
C GLN A 156 4.65 -24.08 12.29
N PHE A 157 5.42 -23.27 11.56
CA PHE A 157 6.88 -23.40 11.51
C PHE A 157 7.54 -23.27 12.89
N TYR A 158 7.05 -22.38 13.76
CA TYR A 158 7.52 -22.24 15.14
C TYR A 158 6.83 -23.18 16.16
N GLY A 159 5.92 -24.06 15.73
CA GLY A 159 5.16 -24.92 16.64
C GLY A 159 4.14 -24.18 17.53
N ILE A 160 3.75 -22.95 17.15
CA ILE A 160 2.78 -22.13 17.89
C ILE A 160 1.37 -22.35 17.33
N LEU A 161 0.40 -22.64 18.19
CA LEU A 161 -1.00 -22.73 17.79
C LEU A 161 -1.57 -21.33 17.52
N TYR A 162 -2.14 -21.12 16.33
CA TYR A 162 -2.73 -19.84 15.92
C TYR A 162 -3.79 -19.31 16.90
N ASN A 163 -4.54 -20.20 17.56
CA ASN A 163 -5.58 -19.83 18.52
C ASN A 163 -5.03 -19.18 19.81
N LYS A 164 -3.71 -19.26 20.06
CA LYS A 164 -3.06 -18.52 21.17
C LYS A 164 -2.77 -17.05 20.84
N LEU A 165 -2.92 -16.64 19.58
CA LEU A 165 -2.77 -15.24 19.13
C LEU A 165 -4.11 -14.53 19.04
N ILE A 166 -5.18 -15.06 19.64
CA ILE A 166 -6.37 -14.24 19.88
C ILE A 166 -5.88 -13.11 20.78
N ILE A 167 -5.67 -11.96 20.13
CA ILE A 167 -5.31 -10.69 20.71
C ILE A 167 -6.22 -10.55 21.92
N GLU A 168 -5.62 -10.47 23.11
CA GLU A 168 -6.28 -9.94 24.29
C GLU A 168 -6.90 -8.62 23.84
N LYS A 169 -8.20 -8.64 23.55
CA LYS A 169 -8.97 -7.42 23.49
C LYS A 169 -8.92 -6.92 24.93
N GLU A 170 -7.97 -6.04 25.22
CA GLU A 170 -8.00 -5.24 26.42
C GLU A 170 -9.34 -4.49 26.39
N GLU A 171 -10.27 -5.00 27.18
CA GLU A 171 -11.32 -4.20 27.79
C GLU A 171 -10.62 -3.18 28.68
N GLN A 172 -10.48 -1.94 28.18
CA GLN A 172 -10.36 -0.73 29.00
C GLN A 172 -11.12 0.42 28.33
#